data_AF-A0A371C8X3-F1
#
_entry.id   AF-A0A371C8X3-F1
#
_cell.length_a   1.000
_cell.length_b   1.000
_cell.length_c   1.000
_cell.angle_alpha   90.00
_cell.angle_beta   90.00
_cell.angle_gamma   90.00
#
_symmetry.space_group_name_H-M   'P 1'
#
loop_
_entity.id
_entity.type
_entity.pdbx_description
1 polymer ?
#
loop_
_entity_poly.entity_id
_entity_poly.type
_entity_poly.pdbx_seq_one_letter_code
_entity_poly.pdbx_strand_id
1 'polypeptide(L)'
;MLIVGLTGGIATGKSTVSKLLKDKHDLTIVDADVIAREILEPGQPAYKKVVEHFKGQVTDLFVPDSDKGQGAAINRPALGRAVFGKENEKNRLFLNSVTHPAVRKAIVWQVLSAWIWGNRLVVLDIPLLFESKLDRYCGMTVVVSCSDPIQVERLMKRDGSDRADAEKRIESQMSVQDKKKLADKVLSNDGTLAELELQVDDLVKTITPGIIWTFLTWIPPIGLASALWTYVDRNYIRSKL
;
A
#
# COMPACT_ATOMS: atom_id res chain seq x y z
N MET A 1 18.82 4.22 -4.31
CA MET A 1 17.83 4.07 -3.23
C MET A 1 17.13 2.74 -3.38
N LEU A 2 16.98 1.97 -2.31
CA LEU A 2 16.23 0.70 -2.33
C LEU A 2 14.73 0.98 -2.12
N ILE A 3 13.88 0.36 -2.93
CA ILE A 3 12.42 0.38 -2.77
C ILE A 3 12.00 -0.97 -2.20
N VAL A 4 11.40 -0.95 -1.02
CA VAL A 4 10.91 -2.15 -0.32
C VAL A 4 9.39 -2.17 -0.33
N GLY A 5 8.79 -3.18 -0.93
CA GLY A 5 7.34 -3.37 -0.89
C GLY A 5 6.93 -4.08 0.40
N LEU A 6 6.21 -3.38 1.29
CA LEU A 6 5.60 -3.96 2.48
C LEU A 6 4.15 -4.33 2.18
N THR A 7 3.81 -5.59 2.42
CA THR A 7 2.45 -6.09 2.23
C THR A 7 2.07 -7.08 3.33
N GLY A 8 0.81 -7.50 3.35
CA GLY A 8 0.27 -8.43 4.32
C GLY A 8 -1.21 -8.66 4.06
N GLY A 9 -1.73 -9.78 4.55
CA GLY A 9 -3.18 -10.02 4.54
C GLY A 9 -3.93 -9.06 5.45
N ILE A 10 -5.24 -8.96 5.29
CA ILE A 10 -6.10 -8.24 6.25
C ILE A 10 -5.83 -8.73 7.69
N ALA A 11 -5.80 -7.81 8.66
CA ALA A 11 -5.58 -8.11 10.08
C ALA A 11 -4.26 -8.83 10.46
N THR A 12 -3.26 -8.85 9.57
CA THR A 12 -1.92 -9.43 9.85
C THR A 12 -1.00 -8.52 10.67
N GLY A 13 -1.36 -7.24 10.88
CA GLY A 13 -0.55 -6.27 11.62
C GLY A 13 0.48 -5.50 10.77
N LYS A 14 0.28 -5.45 9.45
CA LYS A 14 1.06 -4.62 8.51
C LYS A 14 1.21 -3.16 8.98
N SER A 15 0.13 -2.55 9.47
CA SER A 15 0.14 -1.17 9.97
C SER A 15 1.04 -1.00 11.19
N THR A 16 1.13 -2.01 12.06
CA THR A 16 2.05 -2.02 13.21
C THR A 16 3.49 -2.03 12.73
N VAL A 17 3.84 -2.90 11.77
CA VAL A 17 5.18 -2.93 11.17
C VAL A 17 5.52 -1.61 10.47
N SER A 18 4.60 -1.08 9.67
CA SER A 18 4.73 0.21 8.98
C SER A 18 5.01 1.35 9.97
N LYS A 19 4.30 1.37 11.10
CA LYS A 19 4.53 2.33 12.19
C LYS A 19 5.89 2.14 12.86
N LEU A 20 6.31 0.91 13.14
CA LEU A 20 7.62 0.63 13.73
C LEU A 20 8.77 1.08 12.80
N LEU A 21 8.66 0.80 11.51
CA LEU A 21 9.64 1.24 10.51
C LEU A 21 9.75 2.77 10.45
N LYS A 22 8.62 3.47 10.54
CA LYS A 22 8.57 4.94 10.56
C LYS A 22 9.10 5.52 11.87
N ASP A 23 8.49 5.17 12.99
CA ASP A 23 8.67 5.87 14.26
C ASP A 23 10.00 5.49 14.94
N LYS A 24 10.45 4.23 14.80
CA LYS A 24 11.66 3.71 15.46
C LYS A 24 12.90 3.82 14.59
N HIS A 25 12.76 3.66 13.28
CA HIS A 25 13.88 3.59 12.33
C HIS A 25 13.95 4.76 11.37
N ASP A 26 13.06 5.75 11.50
CA ASP A 26 13.00 6.97 10.68
C ASP A 26 12.96 6.68 9.17
N LEU A 27 12.25 5.62 8.79
CA LEU A 27 12.12 5.23 7.39
C LEU A 27 10.94 5.94 6.72
N THR A 28 11.19 6.43 5.51
CA THR A 28 10.13 7.01 4.67
C THR A 28 9.15 5.91 4.24
N ILE A 29 7.90 6.05 4.68
CA ILE A 29 6.78 5.17 4.29
C ILE A 29 5.90 5.90 3.26
N VAL A 30 5.68 5.24 2.12
CA VAL A 30 4.75 5.66 1.07
C VAL A 30 3.54 4.73 1.16
N ASP A 31 2.49 5.18 1.84
CA ASP A 31 1.27 4.39 2.08
C ASP A 31 0.25 4.60 0.97
N ALA A 32 -0.03 3.53 0.22
CA ALA A 32 -0.97 3.59 -0.91
C ALA A 32 -2.43 3.82 -0.46
N ASP A 33 -2.83 3.39 0.73
CA ASP A 33 -4.18 3.63 1.26
C ASP A 33 -4.33 5.11 1.66
N VAL A 34 -3.29 5.71 2.25
CA VAL A 34 -3.26 7.14 2.55
C VAL A 34 -3.29 7.95 1.26
N ILE A 35 -2.45 7.62 0.28
CA ILE A 35 -2.43 8.29 -1.02
C ILE A 35 -3.79 8.18 -1.73
N ALA A 36 -4.41 7.00 -1.73
CA ALA A 36 -5.74 6.80 -2.30
C ALA A 36 -6.81 7.69 -1.63
N ARG A 37 -6.59 8.06 -0.36
CA ARG A 37 -7.44 9.02 0.34
C ARG A 37 -7.14 10.45 -0.08
N GLU A 38 -5.88 10.85 -0.09
CA GLU A 38 -5.41 12.20 -0.41
C GLU A 38 -5.75 12.63 -1.82
N ILE A 39 -5.65 11.74 -2.82
CA ILE A 39 -5.98 12.09 -4.22
C ILE A 39 -7.45 12.46 -4.44
N LEU A 40 -8.33 12.10 -3.50
CA LEU A 40 -9.76 12.42 -3.50
C LEU A 40 -10.10 13.58 -2.56
N GLU A 41 -9.10 14.29 -2.04
CA GLU A 41 -9.34 15.51 -1.27
C GLU A 41 -9.67 16.71 -2.17
N PRO A 42 -10.42 17.70 -1.66
CA PRO A 42 -10.70 18.92 -2.38
C PRO A 42 -9.44 19.59 -2.95
N GLY A 43 -9.55 20.17 -4.14
CA GLY A 43 -8.41 20.74 -4.87
C GLY A 43 -7.66 19.75 -5.77
N GLN A 44 -7.79 18.43 -5.57
CA GLN A 44 -7.10 17.44 -6.39
C GLN A 44 -7.75 17.23 -7.77
N PRO A 45 -6.98 16.89 -8.83
CA PRO A 45 -7.54 16.61 -10.14
C PRO A 45 -8.49 15.40 -10.17
N ALA A 46 -8.17 14.35 -9.41
CA ALA A 46 -9.01 13.15 -9.34
C ALA A 46 -10.32 13.43 -8.58
N TYR A 47 -10.29 14.23 -7.51
CA TYR A 47 -11.48 14.74 -6.83
C TYR A 47 -12.46 15.40 -7.81
N LYS A 48 -11.99 16.33 -8.65
CA LYS A 48 -12.86 17.04 -9.61
C LYS A 48 -13.60 16.09 -10.54
N LYS A 49 -12.89 15.11 -11.12
CA LYS A 49 -13.48 14.11 -12.02
C LYS A 49 -14.50 13.21 -11.34
N VAL A 50 -14.20 12.78 -10.10
CA VAL A 50 -15.11 11.94 -9.31
C VAL A 50 -16.37 12.74 -8.95
N VAL A 51 -16.21 13.97 -8.50
CA VAL A 51 -17.34 14.85 -8.17
C VAL A 51 -18.22 15.09 -9.39
N GLU A 52 -17.64 15.42 -10.54
CA GLU A 52 -18.39 15.68 -11.78
C GLU A 52 -19.27 14.48 -12.18
N HIS A 53 -18.74 13.25 -12.07
CA HIS A 53 -19.49 12.04 -12.40
C HIS A 53 -20.58 11.70 -11.38
N PHE A 54 -20.29 11.84 -10.08
CA PHE A 54 -21.16 11.33 -9.01
C PHE A 54 -22.12 12.36 -8.40
N LYS A 55 -21.91 13.67 -8.60
CA LYS A 55 -22.73 14.73 -7.98
C LYS A 55 -24.23 14.62 -8.30
N GLY A 56 -24.59 14.11 -9.49
CA GLY A 56 -25.98 13.87 -9.89
C GLY A 56 -26.51 12.48 -9.54
N GLN A 57 -25.66 11.55 -9.08
CA GLN A 57 -26.00 10.15 -8.85
C GLN A 57 -26.05 9.80 -7.35
N VAL A 58 -25.36 10.57 -6.50
CA VAL A 58 -25.21 10.29 -5.07
C VAL A 58 -25.72 11.48 -4.28
N THR A 59 -26.83 11.29 -3.55
CA THR A 59 -27.50 12.34 -2.77
C THR A 59 -26.63 12.89 -1.65
N ASP A 60 -25.91 12.03 -0.93
CA ASP A 60 -25.09 12.39 0.23
C ASP A 60 -23.59 12.40 -0.11
N LEU A 61 -23.22 12.83 -1.32
CA LEU A 61 -21.84 12.72 -1.81
C LEU A 61 -20.83 13.51 -0.97
N PHE A 62 -21.27 14.59 -0.32
CA PHE A 62 -20.40 15.49 0.43
C PHE A 62 -20.66 15.42 1.93
N VAL A 63 -19.61 15.63 2.71
CA VAL A 63 -19.73 15.82 4.16
C VAL A 63 -20.27 17.24 4.42
N PRO A 64 -21.35 17.41 5.20
CA PRO A 64 -21.85 18.73 5.57
C PRO A 64 -20.77 19.60 6.23
N ASP A 65 -20.81 20.91 6.00
CA ASP A 65 -19.90 21.91 6.60
C ASP A 65 -18.40 21.64 6.42
N SER A 66 -18.02 20.86 5.41
CA SER A 66 -16.63 20.49 5.14
C SER A 66 -15.94 21.33 4.07
N ASP A 67 -16.65 22.27 3.43
CA ASP A 67 -16.07 23.13 2.41
C ASP A 67 -15.19 24.21 3.05
N LYS A 68 -13.91 24.20 2.67
CA LYS A 68 -12.89 25.17 3.11
C LYS A 68 -12.44 26.09 1.97
N GLY A 69 -13.27 26.26 0.94
CA GLY A 69 -13.00 27.12 -0.22
C GLY A 69 -12.35 26.41 -1.41
N GLN A 70 -12.10 25.09 -1.31
CA GLN A 70 -11.57 24.26 -2.40
C GLN A 70 -12.55 23.14 -2.81
N GLY A 71 -13.75 23.13 -2.21
CA GLY A 71 -14.77 22.09 -2.35
C GLY A 71 -15.01 21.33 -1.04
N ALA A 72 -16.20 20.76 -0.89
CA ALA A 72 -16.56 19.92 0.24
C ALA A 72 -15.90 18.54 0.16
N ALA A 73 -15.54 17.95 1.30
CA ALA A 73 -14.97 16.62 1.39
C ALA A 73 -15.97 15.54 0.93
N ILE A 74 -15.50 14.51 0.22
CA ILE A 74 -16.34 13.39 -0.23
C ILE A 74 -16.72 12.51 0.97
N ASN A 75 -18.00 12.22 1.11
CA ASN A 75 -18.54 11.21 2.00
C ASN A 75 -18.19 9.81 1.46
N ARG A 76 -17.09 9.23 1.95
CA ARG A 76 -16.59 7.92 1.50
C ARG A 76 -17.60 6.79 1.69
N PRO A 77 -18.35 6.68 2.81
CA PRO A 77 -19.44 5.72 2.92
C PRO A 77 -20.49 5.85 1.81
N ALA A 78 -20.92 7.08 1.48
CA ALA A 78 -21.89 7.31 0.41
C ALA A 78 -21.34 6.93 -0.96
N LEU A 79 -20.10 7.34 -1.28
CA LEU A 79 -19.43 6.95 -2.52
C LEU A 79 -19.28 5.42 -2.59
N GLY A 80 -18.87 4.77 -1.50
CA GLY A 80 -18.72 3.33 -1.39
C GLY A 80 -20.02 2.58 -1.73
N ARG A 81 -21.17 3.01 -1.19
CA ARG A 81 -22.48 2.43 -1.55
C ARG A 81 -22.78 2.57 -3.03
N ALA A 82 -22.39 3.68 -3.65
CA ALA A 82 -22.60 3.93 -5.08
C ALA A 82 -21.68 3.11 -6.00
N VAL A 83 -20.56 2.54 -5.50
CA VAL A 83 -19.65 1.71 -6.31
C VAL A 83 -19.64 0.22 -5.93
N PHE A 84 -20.03 -0.17 -4.72
CA PHE A 84 -19.93 -1.55 -4.24
C PHE A 84 -21.23 -2.37 -4.34
N GLY A 85 -22.16 -1.98 -5.22
CA GLY A 85 -23.35 -2.75 -5.57
C GLY A 85 -23.16 -3.63 -6.80
N LYS A 86 -23.84 -4.79 -6.87
CA LYS A 86 -23.80 -5.69 -8.06
C LYS A 86 -24.23 -4.99 -9.35
N GLU A 87 -25.10 -3.99 -9.26
CA GLU A 87 -25.62 -3.24 -10.42
C GLU A 87 -24.75 -2.03 -10.79
N ASN A 88 -23.74 -1.70 -9.98
CA ASN A 88 -22.95 -0.47 -10.09
C ASN A 88 -21.57 -0.67 -10.72
N GLU A 89 -21.41 -1.72 -11.53
CA GLU A 89 -20.13 -2.05 -12.16
C GLU A 89 -19.55 -0.89 -12.99
N LYS A 90 -20.40 -0.18 -13.74
CA LYS A 90 -19.98 1.00 -14.51
C LYS A 90 -19.36 2.09 -13.63
N ASN A 91 -19.96 2.34 -12.47
CA ASN A 91 -19.47 3.33 -11.52
C ASN A 91 -18.17 2.89 -10.85
N ARG A 92 -18.04 1.59 -10.54
CA ARG A 92 -16.79 1.01 -10.04
C ARG A 92 -15.66 1.12 -11.07
N LEU A 93 -15.93 0.79 -12.33
CA LEU A 93 -14.95 0.90 -13.42
C LEU A 93 -14.53 2.34 -13.66
N PHE A 94 -15.47 3.28 -13.66
CA PHE A 94 -15.17 4.71 -13.77
C PHE A 94 -14.27 5.17 -12.62
N LEU A 95 -14.66 4.91 -11.36
CA LEU A 95 -13.88 5.31 -10.20
C LEU A 95 -12.45 4.73 -10.28
N ASN A 96 -12.32 3.45 -10.58
CA ASN A 96 -11.03 2.78 -10.73
C ASN A 96 -10.18 3.39 -11.85
N SER A 97 -10.78 3.75 -12.99
CA SER A 97 -10.07 4.37 -14.11
C SER A 97 -9.49 5.74 -13.78
N VAL A 98 -10.11 6.48 -12.86
CA VAL A 98 -9.63 7.78 -12.38
C VAL A 98 -8.62 7.61 -11.25
N THR A 99 -8.90 6.74 -10.29
CA THR A 99 -8.08 6.60 -9.07
C THR A 99 -6.78 5.86 -9.31
N HIS A 100 -6.77 4.74 -10.04
CA HIS A 100 -5.55 3.94 -10.20
C HIS A 100 -4.39 4.72 -10.85
N PRO A 101 -4.59 5.48 -11.96
CA PRO A 101 -3.51 6.28 -12.53
C PRO A 101 -3.06 7.40 -11.58
N ALA A 102 -3.99 8.04 -10.86
CA ALA A 102 -3.68 9.12 -9.92
C ALA A 102 -2.85 8.61 -8.73
N VAL A 103 -3.23 7.47 -8.14
CA VAL A 103 -2.48 6.82 -7.05
C VAL A 103 -1.08 6.44 -7.51
N ARG A 104 -0.95 5.79 -8.69
CA ARG A 104 0.37 5.41 -9.23
C ARG A 104 1.26 6.62 -9.45
N LYS A 105 0.72 7.71 -10.00
CA LYS A 105 1.47 8.96 -10.20
C LYS A 105 1.93 9.56 -8.86
N ALA A 106 1.06 9.58 -7.85
CA ALA A 106 1.40 10.08 -6.53
C ALA A 106 2.47 9.21 -5.83
N ILE A 107 2.38 7.88 -5.92
CA ILE A 107 3.42 6.97 -5.41
C ILE A 107 4.77 7.27 -6.08
N VAL A 108 4.80 7.36 -7.41
CA VAL A 108 6.03 7.69 -8.15
C VAL A 108 6.58 9.04 -7.69
N TRP A 109 5.72 10.04 -7.48
CA TRP A 109 6.18 11.34 -7.00
C TRP A 109 6.77 11.31 -5.60
N GLN A 110 6.17 10.58 -4.66
CA GLN A 110 6.70 10.46 -3.30
C GLN A 110 8.03 9.69 -3.29
N VAL A 111 8.15 8.63 -4.10
CA VAL A 111 9.42 7.89 -4.27
C VAL A 111 10.50 8.78 -4.86
N LEU A 112 10.21 9.53 -5.92
CA LEU A 112 11.17 10.46 -6.52
C LEU A 112 11.56 11.58 -5.55
N SER A 113 10.61 12.11 -4.80
CA SER A 113 10.88 13.11 -3.76
C SER A 113 11.82 12.54 -2.71
N ALA A 114 11.55 11.33 -2.21
CA ALA A 114 12.41 10.67 -1.24
C ALA A 114 13.83 10.44 -1.80
N TRP A 115 13.96 10.08 -3.07
CA TRP A 115 15.25 9.95 -3.75
C TRP A 115 16.01 11.29 -3.80
N ILE A 116 15.33 12.40 -4.14
CA ILE A 116 15.91 13.76 -4.17
C ILE A 116 16.36 14.20 -2.77
N TRP A 117 15.56 13.91 -1.73
CA TRP A 117 15.90 14.18 -0.32
C TRP A 117 16.98 13.26 0.24
N GLY A 118 17.48 12.35 -0.57
CA GLY A 118 18.58 11.49 -0.20
C GLY A 118 18.22 10.31 0.71
N ASN A 119 16.99 9.84 0.63
CA ASN A 119 16.60 8.62 1.32
C ASN A 119 17.36 7.42 0.72
N ARG A 120 17.92 6.60 1.61
CA ARG A 120 18.61 5.35 1.23
C ARG A 120 17.61 4.25 0.87
N LEU A 121 16.49 4.27 1.56
CA LEU A 121 15.46 3.26 1.53
C LEU A 121 14.08 3.93 1.64
N VAL A 122 13.13 3.43 0.88
CA VAL A 122 11.72 3.80 0.98
C VAL A 122 10.89 2.53 1.07
N VAL A 123 9.89 2.54 1.94
CA VAL A 123 8.94 1.43 2.09
C VAL A 123 7.64 1.80 1.40
N LEU A 124 7.24 1.03 0.40
CA LEU A 124 5.92 1.12 -0.21
C LEU A 124 4.95 0.24 0.58
N ASP A 125 4.05 0.86 1.34
CA ASP A 125 3.04 0.13 2.10
C ASP A 125 1.80 -0.11 1.23
N ILE A 126 1.65 -1.33 0.69
CA ILE A 126 0.62 -1.69 -0.29
C ILE A 126 -0.04 -3.03 0.10
N PRO A 127 -1.30 -3.03 0.58
CA PRO A 127 -2.00 -4.27 0.96
C PRO A 127 -2.13 -5.29 -0.18
N LEU A 128 -2.36 -4.82 -1.41
CA LEU A 128 -2.56 -5.63 -2.61
C LEU A 128 -1.33 -5.62 -3.54
N LEU A 129 -0.12 -5.68 -2.96
CA LEU A 129 1.13 -5.48 -3.68
C LEU A 129 1.29 -6.46 -4.86
N PHE A 130 1.11 -7.76 -4.60
CA PHE A 130 1.27 -8.83 -5.59
C PHE A 130 0.09 -8.89 -6.55
N GLU A 131 -1.13 -8.72 -6.05
CA GLU A 131 -2.36 -8.69 -6.84
C GLU A 131 -2.33 -7.55 -7.87
N SER A 132 -1.73 -6.42 -7.48
CA SER A 132 -1.56 -5.24 -8.35
C SER A 132 -0.30 -5.30 -9.22
N LYS A 133 0.52 -6.36 -9.11
CA LYS A 133 1.82 -6.52 -9.79
C LYS A 133 2.80 -5.37 -9.54
N LEU A 134 2.70 -4.72 -8.38
CA LEU A 134 3.55 -3.59 -7.98
C LEU A 134 4.86 -4.04 -7.33
N ASP A 135 4.95 -5.32 -6.94
CA ASP A 135 6.16 -6.02 -6.53
C ASP A 135 7.28 -5.91 -7.58
N ARG A 136 6.93 -5.81 -8.86
CA ARG A 136 7.87 -5.68 -9.99
C ARG A 136 8.73 -4.42 -9.96
N TYR A 137 8.29 -3.40 -9.22
CA TYR A 137 9.03 -2.14 -9.04
C TYR A 137 9.80 -2.11 -7.70
N CYS A 138 9.68 -3.16 -6.89
CA CYS A 138 10.33 -3.27 -5.60
C CYS A 138 11.63 -4.07 -5.73
N GLY A 139 12.72 -3.52 -5.18
CA GLY A 139 13.99 -4.24 -5.04
C GLY A 139 13.87 -5.40 -4.05
N MET A 140 13.03 -5.25 -3.03
CA MET A 140 12.72 -6.28 -2.05
C MET A 140 11.23 -6.26 -1.68
N THR A 141 10.64 -7.41 -1.39
CA THR A 141 9.28 -7.55 -0.88
C THR A 141 9.27 -8.18 0.51
N VAL A 142 8.51 -7.59 1.41
CA VAL A 142 8.35 -8.02 2.80
C VAL A 142 6.87 -8.30 3.05
N VAL A 143 6.56 -9.52 3.50
CA VAL A 143 5.20 -9.91 3.90
C VAL A 143 5.11 -9.97 5.41
N VAL A 144 4.14 -9.26 5.97
CA VAL A 144 3.68 -9.47 7.34
C VAL A 144 2.61 -10.56 7.34
N SER A 145 2.82 -11.58 8.17
CA SER A 145 1.98 -12.76 8.23
C SER A 145 1.55 -13.07 9.66
N CYS A 146 0.41 -13.72 9.79
CA CYS A 146 0.00 -14.42 11.01
C CYS A 146 -0.76 -15.68 10.60
N SER A 147 -1.01 -16.55 11.57
CA SER A 147 -1.82 -17.75 11.44
C SER A 147 -3.29 -17.40 11.26
N ASP A 148 -4.01 -18.23 10.50
CA ASP A 148 -5.42 -18.01 10.16
C ASP A 148 -6.32 -17.82 11.39
N PRO A 149 -6.18 -18.60 12.50
CA PRO A 149 -7.00 -18.38 13.70
C PRO A 149 -6.80 -16.99 14.30
N ILE A 150 -5.56 -16.53 14.39
CA ILE A 150 -5.22 -15.19 14.90
C ILE A 150 -5.73 -14.10 13.95
N GLN A 151 -5.63 -14.33 12.65
CA GLN A 151 -6.09 -13.40 11.62
C GLN A 151 -7.60 -13.15 11.73
N VAL A 152 -8.39 -14.22 11.83
CA VAL A 152 -9.84 -14.18 12.00
C VAL A 152 -10.20 -13.46 13.30
N GLU A 153 -9.58 -13.85 14.42
CA GLU A 153 -9.85 -13.24 15.73
C GLU A 153 -9.58 -11.74 15.73
N ARG A 154 -8.43 -11.31 15.17
CA ARG A 154 -8.07 -9.89 15.06
C ARG A 154 -9.03 -9.13 14.16
N LEU A 155 -9.47 -9.73 13.05
CA LEU A 155 -10.41 -9.10 12.14
C LEU A 155 -11.78 -8.91 12.79
N MET A 156 -12.29 -9.93 13.47
CA MET A 156 -13.55 -9.85 14.23
C MET A 156 -13.48 -8.77 15.32
N LYS A 157 -12.39 -8.72 16.09
CA LYS A 157 -12.20 -7.68 17.12
C LYS A 157 -12.12 -6.27 16.55
N ARG A 158 -11.48 -6.09 15.39
CA ARG A 158 -11.29 -4.78 14.77
C ARG A 158 -12.57 -4.25 14.11
N ASP A 159 -13.28 -5.10 13.38
CA ASP A 159 -14.41 -4.69 12.53
C ASP A 159 -15.78 -4.98 13.19
N GLY A 160 -15.80 -5.71 14.33
CA GLY A 160 -17.04 -6.16 14.96
C GLY A 160 -17.83 -7.16 14.10
N SER A 161 -17.18 -7.80 13.13
CA SER A 161 -17.81 -8.74 12.20
C SER A 161 -17.99 -10.13 12.83
N ASP A 162 -18.95 -10.89 12.32
CA ASP A 162 -19.03 -12.31 12.64
C ASP A 162 -17.86 -13.09 12.01
N ARG A 163 -17.72 -14.34 12.44
CA ARG A 163 -16.63 -15.22 11.98
C ARG A 163 -16.72 -15.50 10.48
N ALA A 164 -17.93 -15.76 9.98
CA ALA A 164 -18.14 -16.15 8.59
C ALA A 164 -17.83 -14.99 7.62
N ASP A 165 -18.17 -13.75 7.98
CA ASP A 165 -17.82 -12.56 7.21
C ASP A 165 -16.33 -12.24 7.31
N ALA A 166 -15.71 -12.46 8.46
CA ALA A 166 -14.26 -12.33 8.62
C ALA A 166 -13.51 -13.30 7.70
N GLU A 167 -13.90 -14.58 7.69
CA GLU A 167 -13.34 -15.62 6.82
C GLU A 167 -13.53 -15.28 5.34
N LYS A 168 -14.75 -14.89 4.91
CA LYS A 168 -15.01 -14.46 3.53
C LYS A 168 -14.14 -13.26 3.09
N ARG A 169 -13.91 -12.30 3.99
CA ARG A 169 -13.04 -11.15 3.70
C ARG A 169 -11.59 -11.56 3.54
N ILE A 170 -11.11 -12.48 4.37
CA ILE A 170 -9.74 -13.03 4.25
C ILE A 170 -9.59 -13.78 2.93
N GLU A 171 -10.55 -14.62 2.57
CA GLU A 171 -10.57 -15.42 1.33
C GLU A 171 -10.68 -14.56 0.05
N SER A 172 -11.20 -13.34 0.15
CA SER A 172 -11.28 -12.42 -0.99
C SER A 172 -9.93 -11.88 -1.47
N GLN A 173 -8.86 -12.08 -0.68
CA GLN A 173 -7.50 -11.67 -0.98
C GLN A 173 -6.62 -12.88 -1.33
N MET A 174 -5.47 -12.64 -1.95
CA MET A 174 -4.47 -13.70 -2.10
C MET A 174 -4.08 -14.24 -0.72
N SER A 175 -4.03 -15.57 -0.58
CA SER A 175 -3.74 -16.22 0.70
C SER A 175 -2.39 -15.75 1.26
N VAL A 176 -2.29 -15.64 2.59
CA VAL A 176 -1.03 -15.25 3.24
C VAL A 176 0.09 -16.22 2.87
N GLN A 177 -0.22 -17.51 2.71
CA GLN A 177 0.74 -18.54 2.31
C GLN A 177 1.28 -18.30 0.90
N ASP A 178 0.43 -17.90 -0.05
CA ASP A 178 0.90 -17.58 -1.41
C ASP A 178 1.71 -16.28 -1.43
N LYS A 179 1.32 -15.28 -0.63
CA LYS A 179 2.14 -14.07 -0.44
C LYS A 179 3.53 -14.41 0.12
N LYS A 180 3.62 -15.32 1.09
CA LYS A 180 4.91 -15.78 1.66
C LYS A 180 5.82 -16.38 0.60
N LYS A 181 5.29 -17.19 -0.33
CA LYS A 181 6.08 -17.80 -1.42
C LYS A 181 6.66 -16.76 -2.39
N LEU A 182 5.98 -15.63 -2.55
CA LEU A 182 6.39 -14.54 -3.45
C LEU A 182 7.29 -13.49 -2.75
N ALA A 183 7.45 -13.56 -1.43
CA ALA A 183 8.18 -12.59 -0.64
C ALA A 183 9.66 -12.93 -0.51
N ASP A 184 10.51 -11.91 -0.47
CA ASP A 184 11.92 -12.09 -0.11
C ASP A 184 12.12 -12.30 1.39
N LYS A 185 11.29 -11.64 2.19
CA LYS A 185 11.31 -11.70 3.66
C LYS A 185 9.90 -11.80 4.21
N VAL A 186 9.75 -12.58 5.27
CA VAL A 186 8.50 -12.79 5.99
C VAL A 186 8.68 -12.39 7.43
N LEU A 187 7.81 -11.53 7.94
CA LEU A 187 7.68 -11.22 9.36
C LEU A 187 6.48 -12.01 9.91
N SER A 188 6.69 -12.81 10.96
CA SER A 188 5.60 -13.49 11.67
C SER A 188 5.14 -12.61 12.83
N ASN A 189 3.84 -12.31 12.83
CA ASN A 189 3.15 -11.55 13.86
C ASN A 189 2.14 -12.45 14.61
N ASP A 190 2.57 -13.68 14.91
CA ASP A 190 1.83 -14.65 15.73
C ASP A 190 2.04 -14.42 17.23
N GLY A 191 3.22 -13.94 17.61
CA GLY A 191 3.62 -13.73 18.99
C GLY A 191 3.33 -12.34 19.55
N THR A 192 4.21 -11.90 20.46
CA THR A 192 4.09 -10.61 21.13
C THR A 192 4.56 -9.43 20.27
N LEU A 193 4.15 -8.21 20.63
CA LEU A 193 4.65 -6.99 19.97
C LEU A 193 6.19 -6.88 20.08
N ALA A 194 6.77 -7.27 21.21
CA ALA A 194 8.22 -7.25 21.42
C ALA A 194 8.96 -8.21 20.46
N GLU A 195 8.40 -9.40 20.22
CA GLU A 195 8.95 -10.34 19.23
C GLU A 195 8.87 -9.77 17.80
N LEU A 196 7.77 -9.12 17.45
CA LEU A 196 7.63 -8.45 16.16
C LEU A 196 8.65 -7.30 16.02
N GLU A 197 8.83 -6.50 17.06
CA GLU A 197 9.81 -5.41 17.09
C GLU A 197 11.24 -5.92 16.84
N LEU A 198 11.63 -7.04 17.46
CA LEU A 198 12.94 -7.64 17.23
C LEU A 198 13.11 -8.11 15.77
N GLN A 199 12.07 -8.70 15.17
CA GLN A 199 12.10 -9.08 13.76
C GLN A 199 12.21 -7.86 12.83
N VAL A 200 11.53 -6.76 13.16
CA VAL A 200 11.63 -5.49 12.41
C VAL A 200 13.03 -4.91 12.52
N ASP A 201 13.63 -4.92 13.71
CA ASP A 201 15.00 -4.43 13.90
C ASP A 201 16.03 -5.24 13.09
N ASP A 202 15.89 -6.58 13.05
CA ASP A 202 16.74 -7.45 12.23
C ASP A 202 16.53 -7.22 10.73
N LEU A 203 15.27 -7.05 10.32
CA LEU A 203 14.93 -6.71 8.95
C LEU A 203 15.63 -5.42 8.51
N VAL A 204 15.51 -4.34 9.29
CA VAL A 204 16.11 -3.03 8.96
C VAL A 204 17.62 -3.15 8.77
N LYS A 205 18.32 -3.89 9.64
CA LYS A 205 19.77 -4.14 9.50
C LYS A 205 20.09 -4.86 8.19
N THR A 206 19.25 -5.80 7.79
CA THR A 206 19.44 -6.59 6.56
C THR A 206 19.16 -5.80 5.29
N ILE A 207 18.13 -4.95 5.28
CA ILE A 207 17.66 -4.27 4.07
C ILE A 207 18.32 -2.92 3.82
N THR A 208 18.93 -2.31 4.84
CA THR A 208 19.53 -0.97 4.70
C THR A 208 20.74 -1.02 3.76
N PRO A 209 20.68 -0.39 2.58
CA PRO A 209 21.78 -0.46 1.61
C PRO A 209 23.00 0.29 2.14
N GLY A 210 24.21 -0.17 1.85
CA GLY A 210 25.45 0.53 2.23
C GLY A 210 25.50 1.99 1.77
N ILE A 211 26.24 2.82 2.52
CA ILE A 211 26.37 4.26 2.24
C ILE A 211 26.94 4.49 0.83
N ILE A 212 28.03 3.79 0.50
CA ILE A 212 28.70 3.90 -0.81
C ILE A 212 27.74 3.54 -1.96
N TRP A 213 27.00 2.44 -1.83
CA TRP A 213 26.02 2.03 -2.83
C TRP A 213 24.90 3.06 -2.98
N THR A 214 24.44 3.64 -1.88
CA THR A 214 23.44 4.71 -1.92
C THR A 214 23.94 5.87 -2.78
N PHE A 215 25.13 6.38 -2.49
CA PHE A 215 25.73 7.49 -3.25
C PHE A 215 25.87 7.17 -4.74
N LEU A 216 26.31 5.95 -5.09
CA LEU A 216 26.40 5.53 -6.49
C LEU A 216 25.03 5.56 -7.18
N THR A 217 23.98 5.07 -6.52
CA THR A 217 22.62 5.08 -7.09
C THR A 217 21.94 6.45 -7.15
N TRP A 218 22.55 7.51 -6.61
CA TRP A 218 22.10 8.89 -6.86
C TRP A 218 22.63 9.45 -8.18
N ILE A 219 23.71 8.89 -8.72
CA ILE A 219 24.22 9.30 -10.02
C ILE A 219 23.20 8.82 -11.07
N PRO A 220 22.51 9.70 -11.81
CA PRO A 220 21.31 9.31 -12.58
C PRO A 220 21.51 8.14 -13.54
N PRO A 221 22.61 8.04 -14.32
CA PRO A 221 22.87 6.87 -15.15
C PRO A 221 22.91 5.54 -14.36
N ILE A 222 23.54 5.55 -13.18
CA ILE A 222 23.67 4.36 -12.33
C ILE A 222 22.33 4.03 -11.66
N GLY A 223 21.62 5.05 -11.16
CA GLY A 223 20.30 4.89 -10.58
C GLY A 223 19.28 4.32 -11.58
N LEU A 224 19.27 4.82 -12.81
CA LEU A 224 18.40 4.33 -13.89
C LEU A 224 18.77 2.90 -14.29
N ALA A 225 20.06 2.59 -14.42
CA ALA A 225 20.52 1.23 -14.71
C ALA A 225 20.13 0.26 -13.58
N SER A 226 20.28 0.67 -12.32
CA SER A 226 19.85 -0.12 -11.16
C SER A 226 18.35 -0.37 -11.14
N ALA A 227 17.53 0.66 -11.43
CA ALA A 227 16.09 0.52 -11.51
C ALA A 227 15.65 -0.40 -12.66
N LEU A 228 16.28 -0.26 -13.84
CA LEU A 228 16.04 -1.14 -14.98
C LEU A 228 16.44 -2.58 -14.64
N TRP A 229 17.58 -2.78 -13.98
CA TRP A 229 18.02 -4.08 -13.52
C TRP A 229 17.02 -4.72 -12.56
N THR A 230 16.54 -3.99 -11.55
CA THR A 230 15.49 -4.48 -10.64
C THR A 230 14.24 -4.90 -11.40
N TYR A 231 13.79 -4.09 -12.37
CA TYR A 231 12.63 -4.43 -13.19
C TYR A 231 12.85 -5.70 -14.02
N VAL A 232 14.04 -5.86 -14.62
CA VAL A 232 14.39 -7.04 -15.42
C VAL A 232 14.48 -8.29 -14.53
N ASP A 233 15.18 -8.20 -13.41
CA ASP A 233 15.35 -9.30 -12.45
C ASP A 233 13.99 -9.83 -11.96
N ARG A 234 13.10 -8.91 -11.54
CA ARG A 234 11.75 -9.27 -11.08
C ARG A 234 10.89 -9.89 -12.17
N ASN A 235 10.93 -9.37 -13.39
CA ASN A 235 10.02 -9.81 -14.45
C ASN A 235 10.50 -11.03 -15.22
N TYR A 236 11.80 -11.26 -15.33
CA TYR A 236 12.36 -12.25 -16.25
C TYR A 236 13.24 -13.31 -15.59
N ILE A 237 13.91 -12.99 -14.48
CA ILE A 237 14.85 -13.90 -13.83
C ILE A 237 14.16 -14.64 -12.69
N ARG A 238 13.67 -13.90 -11.68
CA ARG A 238 13.01 -14.48 -10.50
C ARG A 238 11.62 -15.04 -10.77
N SER A 239 10.96 -14.59 -11.84
CA SER A 239 9.65 -15.13 -12.24
C SER A 239 9.71 -16.54 -12.86
N LYS A 240 10.92 -17.01 -13.20
CA LYS A 240 11.18 -18.33 -13.82
C LYS A 240 11.77 -19.37 -12.86
N LEU A 241 12.10 -18.96 -11.64
CA LEU A 241 12.60 -19.81 -10.55
C LEU A 241 11.42 -20.17 -9.63
#